data_AF-A0A947RUV7-F1
#
_entry.id   AF-A0A947RUV7-F1
#
_cell.length_a   1.000
_cell.length_b   1.000
_cell.length_c   1.000
_cell.angle_alpha   90.00
_cell.angle_beta   90.00
_cell.angle_gamma   90.00
#
_symmetry.space_group_name_H-M   'P 1'
#
loop_
_entity.id
_entity.type
_entity.pdbx_description
1 polymer ?
#
loop_
_entity_poly.entity_id
_entity_poly.type
_entity_poly.pdbx_seq_one_letter_code
_entity_poly.pdbx_strand_id
1 'polypeptide(L)'
;MTVHVTRELLARHDVPGPRYTSYPTVPVWSRDFDESDYRDALRELAGRPQDELSIYLHLPFCAKHCHYCGCNAVMTREKNAVDAYLDRVEREIDAVVDIIGRGRRTVQIHWGGGTPNYLKPHQVERALGLLRDRFDVAPDAEVSLEIDPRIGSPEQARHLQSVGFNRISLGVQDFEPDVQKAIGRLQSRERTLRVYHGCR
;
A
#
# COMPACT_ATOMS: atom_id res chain seq x y z
N MET A 1 29.80 8.96 -10.07
CA MET A 1 29.61 10.43 -10.12
C MET A 1 29.29 10.91 -8.72
N THR A 2 30.18 11.69 -8.10
CA THR A 2 29.88 12.34 -6.82
C THR A 2 29.30 13.70 -7.13
N VAL A 3 28.02 13.92 -6.81
CA VAL A 3 27.41 15.25 -6.94
C VAL A 3 27.97 16.13 -5.82
N HIS A 4 28.66 17.21 -6.17
CA HIS A 4 29.11 18.18 -5.18
C HIS A 4 27.98 19.16 -4.89
N VAL A 5 27.33 18.99 -3.73
CA VAL A 5 26.23 19.85 -3.29
C VAL A 5 26.81 20.97 -2.42
N THR A 6 26.83 22.20 -2.94
CA THR A 6 27.28 23.39 -2.20
C THR A 6 26.11 24.10 -1.53
N ARG A 7 26.40 25.00 -0.56
CA ARG A 7 25.36 25.82 0.08
C ARG A 7 24.69 26.75 -0.93
N GLU A 8 25.45 27.27 -1.89
CA GLU A 8 24.94 28.13 -2.97
C GLU A 8 23.95 27.36 -3.85
N LEU A 9 24.25 26.09 -4.15
CA LEU A 9 23.36 25.22 -4.92
C LEU A 9 22.06 24.95 -4.16
N LEU A 10 22.14 24.65 -2.85
CA LEU A 10 20.96 24.45 -2.01
C LEU A 10 20.10 25.72 -1.95
N ALA A 11 20.72 26.87 -1.66
CA ALA A 11 20.01 28.15 -1.58
C ALA A 11 19.34 28.53 -2.92
N ARG A 12 19.98 28.21 -4.05
CA ARG A 12 19.41 28.45 -5.38
C ARG A 12 18.15 27.62 -5.65
N HIS A 13 18.04 26.44 -5.07
CA HIS A 13 16.98 25.47 -5.36
C HIS A 13 16.00 25.24 -4.19
N ASP A 14 16.14 25.97 -3.09
CA ASP A 14 15.21 25.98 -1.95
C ASP A 14 13.96 26.81 -2.29
N VAL A 15 13.21 26.34 -3.30
CA VAL A 15 11.95 26.93 -3.76
C VAL A 15 10.87 25.84 -3.82
N PRO A 16 9.60 26.16 -3.57
CA PRO A 16 8.51 25.20 -3.71
C PRO A 16 8.48 24.59 -5.12
N GLY A 17 8.55 23.26 -5.18
CA GLY A 17 8.47 22.50 -6.43
C GLY A 17 7.35 21.47 -6.38
N PRO A 18 6.83 21.03 -7.54
CA PRO A 18 5.84 19.96 -7.57
C PRO A 18 6.46 18.65 -7.08
N ARG A 19 5.68 17.88 -6.34
CA ARG A 19 6.05 16.51 -5.96
C ARG A 19 5.82 15.60 -7.16
N TYR A 20 6.89 15.23 -7.86
CA TYR A 20 6.84 14.36 -9.03
C TYR A 20 6.62 12.89 -8.63
N THR A 21 5.40 12.57 -8.17
CA THR A 21 4.97 11.18 -7.91
C THR A 21 4.44 10.49 -9.17
N SER A 22 3.97 11.29 -10.14
CA SER A 22 3.50 10.86 -11.46
C SER A 22 3.69 12.02 -12.44
N TYR A 23 3.61 11.73 -13.74
CA TYR A 23 3.51 12.76 -14.77
C TYR A 23 2.35 12.43 -15.73
N PRO A 24 1.36 13.33 -15.91
CA PRO A 24 1.19 14.59 -15.20
C PRO A 24 0.96 14.42 -13.68
N THR A 25 1.24 15.46 -12.90
CA THR A 25 1.09 15.43 -11.43
C THR A 25 -0.37 15.60 -11.01
N VAL A 26 -0.74 15.15 -9.80
CA VAL A 26 -2.13 15.23 -9.28
C VAL A 26 -2.75 16.64 -9.35
N PRO A 27 -2.04 17.75 -9.08
CA PRO A 27 -2.64 19.10 -9.14
C PRO A 27 -3.19 19.50 -10.52
N VAL A 28 -2.79 18.83 -11.60
CA VAL A 28 -3.32 19.10 -12.94
C VAL A 28 -4.42 18.13 -13.36
N TRP A 29 -4.81 17.19 -12.51
CA TRP A 29 -5.97 16.32 -12.77
C TRP A 29 -7.26 17.15 -12.68
N SER A 30 -8.16 16.96 -13.64
CA SER A 30 -9.49 17.59 -13.62
C SER A 30 -10.56 16.59 -13.20
N ARG A 31 -11.77 17.10 -12.93
CA ARG A 31 -12.95 16.27 -12.67
C ARG A 31 -13.70 15.89 -13.95
N ASP A 32 -13.13 16.20 -15.11
CA ASP A 32 -13.75 15.90 -16.41
C ASP A 32 -13.54 14.43 -16.80
N PHE A 33 -12.56 13.74 -16.18
CA PHE A 33 -12.40 12.30 -16.32
C PHE A 33 -13.48 11.58 -15.50
N ASP A 34 -14.42 10.94 -16.19
CA ASP A 34 -15.61 10.35 -15.58
C ASP A 34 -15.64 8.80 -15.66
N GLU A 35 -16.81 8.23 -15.38
CA GLU A 35 -17.01 6.79 -15.44
C GLU A 35 -16.84 6.23 -16.87
N SER A 36 -17.29 6.95 -17.89
CA SER A 36 -17.17 6.52 -19.28
C SER A 36 -15.70 6.45 -19.69
N ASP A 37 -14.92 7.49 -19.35
CA ASP A 37 -13.49 7.52 -19.63
C ASP A 37 -12.76 6.36 -18.94
N TYR A 38 -13.09 6.07 -17.68
CA TYR A 38 -12.52 4.94 -16.96
C TYR A 38 -12.86 3.60 -17.61
N ARG A 39 -14.12 3.40 -18.02
CA ARG A 39 -14.55 2.18 -18.71
C ARG A 39 -13.85 2.02 -20.06
N ASP A 40 -13.65 3.10 -20.81
CA ASP A 40 -12.92 3.08 -22.07
C ASP A 40 -11.44 2.73 -21.87
N ALA A 41 -10.78 3.27 -20.85
CA ALA A 41 -9.42 2.88 -20.47
C ALA A 41 -9.32 1.39 -20.11
N LEU A 42 -10.32 0.85 -19.38
CA LEU A 42 -10.38 -0.59 -19.08
C LEU A 42 -10.61 -1.43 -20.35
N ARG A 43 -11.47 -1.00 -21.28
CA ARG A 43 -11.67 -1.68 -22.57
C ARG A 43 -10.40 -1.67 -23.42
N GLU A 44 -9.66 -0.56 -23.42
CA GLU A 44 -8.36 -0.48 -24.10
C GLU A 44 -7.35 -1.47 -23.51
N LEU A 45 -7.29 -1.58 -22.17
CA LEU A 45 -6.50 -2.60 -21.48
C LEU A 45 -6.99 -4.02 -21.79
N ALA A 46 -8.30 -4.23 -21.94
CA ALA A 46 -8.89 -5.51 -22.35
C ALA A 46 -8.39 -5.92 -23.76
N GLY A 47 -8.21 -4.95 -24.67
CA GLY A 47 -7.64 -5.14 -26.00
C GLY A 47 -6.15 -5.47 -26.03
N ARG A 48 -5.46 -5.42 -24.88
CA ARG A 48 -4.03 -5.73 -24.70
C ARG A 48 -3.84 -6.89 -23.73
N PRO A 49 -4.27 -8.11 -24.07
CA PRO A 49 -4.28 -9.25 -23.14
C PRO A 49 -2.89 -9.69 -22.67
N GLN A 50 -1.84 -9.40 -23.45
CA GLN A 50 -0.44 -9.69 -23.11
C GLN A 50 0.15 -8.76 -22.04
N ASP A 51 -0.49 -7.62 -21.77
CA ASP A 51 0.01 -6.68 -20.77
C ASP A 51 -0.19 -7.25 -19.36
N GLU A 52 0.90 -7.26 -18.60
CA GLU A 52 0.96 -7.74 -17.23
C GLU A 52 0.46 -6.67 -16.26
N LEU A 53 -0.18 -7.10 -15.17
CA LEU A 53 -0.77 -6.20 -14.20
C LEU A 53 0.10 -6.07 -12.95
N SER A 54 0.08 -4.86 -12.40
CA SER A 54 0.49 -4.55 -11.03
C SER A 54 -0.72 -4.04 -10.28
N ILE A 55 -1.07 -4.68 -9.17
CA ILE A 55 -2.24 -4.33 -8.35
C ILE A 55 -1.79 -3.61 -7.09
N TYR A 56 -2.37 -2.44 -6.83
CA TYR A 56 -2.25 -1.74 -5.55
C TYR A 56 -3.57 -1.86 -4.79
N LEU A 57 -3.53 -2.42 -3.59
CA LEU A 57 -4.67 -2.43 -2.67
C LEU A 57 -4.43 -1.42 -1.55
N HIS A 58 -5.26 -0.38 -1.52
CA HIS A 58 -5.24 0.59 -0.44
C HIS A 58 -5.98 0.05 0.78
N LEU A 59 -5.36 0.04 1.96
CA LEU A 59 -5.97 -0.36 3.22
C LEU A 59 -5.87 0.83 4.20
N PRO A 60 -6.92 1.66 4.35
CA PRO A 60 -6.80 2.95 5.01
C PRO A 60 -6.69 2.86 6.53
N PHE A 61 -6.78 1.68 7.14
CA PHE A 61 -6.93 1.56 8.59
C PHE A 61 -5.61 1.71 9.33
N CYS A 62 -5.59 2.57 10.35
CA CYS A 62 -4.48 2.68 11.30
C CYS A 62 -4.96 2.47 12.74
N ALA A 63 -4.16 1.78 13.55
CA ALA A 63 -4.43 1.65 14.99
C ALA A 63 -4.30 2.99 15.74
N LYS A 64 -3.41 3.88 15.27
CA LYS A 64 -3.18 5.20 15.86
C LYS A 64 -2.70 6.20 14.81
N HIS A 65 -3.18 7.44 14.91
CA HIS A 65 -2.70 8.56 14.09
C HIS A 65 -1.29 8.99 14.53
N CYS A 66 -0.40 9.24 13.56
CA CYS A 66 0.91 9.85 13.81
C CYS A 66 0.87 11.31 13.33
N HIS A 67 1.41 12.25 14.10
CA HIS A 67 1.19 13.69 13.88
C HIS A 67 1.81 14.25 12.59
N TYR A 68 2.75 13.52 12.00
CA TYR A 68 3.39 13.86 10.73
C TYR A 68 2.71 13.23 9.51
N CYS A 69 1.74 12.34 9.72
CA CYS A 69 1.24 11.46 8.67
C CYS A 69 0.31 12.23 7.71
N GLY A 70 0.73 12.32 6.45
CA GLY A 70 -0.08 12.83 5.34
C GLY A 70 -0.69 11.72 4.46
N CYS A 71 -0.71 10.47 4.92
CA CYS A 71 -1.29 9.36 4.17
C CYS A 71 -2.82 9.45 4.18
N ASN A 72 -3.47 8.96 3.12
CA ASN A 72 -4.91 8.68 3.17
C ASN A 72 -5.12 7.50 4.14
N ALA A 73 -5.59 7.82 5.34
CA ALA A 73 -5.76 6.85 6.40
C ALA A 73 -6.91 7.27 7.33
N VAL A 74 -7.53 6.28 7.95
CA VAL A 74 -8.68 6.39 8.83
C VAL A 74 -8.38 5.67 10.14
N MET A 75 -8.67 6.33 11.26
CA MET A 75 -8.65 5.73 12.58
C MET A 75 -10.09 5.48 13.00
N THR A 76 -10.48 4.20 13.04
CA THR A 76 -11.85 3.79 13.38
C THR A 76 -11.85 2.84 14.57
N ARG A 77 -12.92 2.89 15.36
CA ARG A 77 -13.21 1.95 16.46
C ARG A 77 -14.35 1.01 16.11
N GLU A 78 -14.93 1.14 14.91
CA GLU A 78 -16.01 0.29 14.42
C GLU A 78 -15.49 -1.12 14.16
N LYS A 79 -16.09 -2.11 14.84
CA LYS A 79 -15.59 -3.49 14.84
C LYS A 79 -15.60 -4.15 13.45
N ASN A 80 -16.50 -3.72 12.57
CA ASN A 80 -16.76 -4.33 11.25
C ASN A 80 -16.31 -3.46 10.08
N ALA A 81 -15.61 -2.34 10.33
CA ALA A 81 -15.23 -1.41 9.27
C ALA A 81 -14.35 -2.06 8.19
N VAL A 82 -13.47 -2.97 8.59
CA VAL A 82 -12.60 -3.71 7.66
C VAL A 82 -13.42 -4.64 6.77
N ASP A 83 -14.35 -5.41 7.33
CA ASP A 83 -15.15 -6.36 6.55
C ASP A 83 -16.08 -5.63 5.58
N ALA A 84 -16.72 -4.54 6.03
CA ALA A 84 -17.55 -3.69 5.17
C ALA A 84 -16.73 -2.97 4.08
N TYR A 85 -15.45 -2.72 4.32
CA TYR A 85 -14.53 -2.21 3.31
C TYR A 85 -14.19 -3.29 2.29
N LEU A 86 -13.84 -4.49 2.74
CA LEU A 86 -13.55 -5.62 1.86
C LEU A 86 -14.76 -6.04 1.00
N ASP A 87 -15.99 -5.89 1.51
CA ASP A 87 -17.22 -6.08 0.72
C ASP A 87 -17.32 -5.11 -0.46
N ARG A 88 -16.82 -3.88 -0.30
CA ARG A 88 -16.80 -2.87 -1.37
C ARG A 88 -15.64 -3.11 -2.34
N VAL A 89 -14.47 -3.46 -1.82
CA VAL A 89 -13.31 -3.85 -2.63
C VAL A 89 -13.65 -5.04 -3.51
N GLU A 90 -14.37 -6.03 -3.00
CA GLU A 90 -14.84 -7.17 -3.78
C GLU A 90 -15.69 -6.73 -4.98
N ARG A 91 -16.67 -5.85 -4.76
CA ARG A 91 -17.52 -5.31 -5.85
C ARG A 91 -16.73 -4.47 -6.84
N GLU A 92 -15.74 -3.72 -6.38
CA GLU A 92 -14.86 -2.92 -7.23
C GLU A 92 -14.01 -3.84 -8.13
N ILE A 93 -13.40 -4.87 -7.55
CA ILE A 93 -12.63 -5.87 -8.30
C ILE A 93 -13.52 -6.55 -9.33
N ASP A 94 -14.72 -7.00 -8.95
CA ASP A 94 -15.67 -7.66 -9.85
C ASP A 94 -16.05 -6.75 -11.02
N ALA A 95 -16.38 -5.48 -10.74
CA ALA A 95 -16.70 -4.50 -11.79
C ALA A 95 -15.55 -4.25 -12.77
N VAL A 96 -14.29 -4.29 -12.30
CA VAL A 96 -13.11 -4.15 -13.16
C VAL A 96 -12.93 -5.40 -14.03
N VAL A 97 -12.96 -6.61 -13.45
CA VAL A 97 -12.73 -7.85 -14.20
C VAL A 97 -13.86 -8.23 -15.15
N ASP A 98 -15.08 -7.73 -14.91
CA ASP A 98 -16.19 -7.82 -15.87
C ASP A 98 -15.87 -7.10 -17.19
N ILE A 99 -14.97 -6.12 -17.18
CA ILE A 99 -14.54 -5.36 -18.37
C ILE A 99 -13.23 -5.92 -18.92
N ILE A 100 -12.20 -6.08 -18.09
CA ILE A 100 -10.85 -6.45 -18.55
C ILE A 100 -10.65 -7.95 -18.76
N GLY A 101 -11.63 -8.75 -18.32
CA GLY A 101 -11.57 -10.21 -18.24
C GLY A 101 -10.92 -10.71 -16.94
N ARG A 102 -11.31 -11.92 -16.52
CA ARG A 102 -10.66 -12.63 -15.41
C ARG A 102 -9.36 -13.31 -15.87
N GLY A 103 -8.49 -13.65 -14.92
CA GLY A 103 -7.27 -14.40 -15.19
C GLY A 103 -6.16 -13.58 -15.87
N ARG A 104 -6.19 -12.26 -15.73
CA ARG A 104 -5.11 -11.39 -16.22
C ARG A 104 -3.83 -11.65 -15.44
N ARG A 105 -2.71 -11.89 -16.15
CA ARG A 105 -1.41 -12.16 -15.55
C ARG A 105 -0.99 -10.98 -14.67
N THR A 106 -0.77 -11.25 -13.39
CA THR A 106 -0.41 -10.26 -12.38
C THR A 106 0.97 -10.59 -11.81
N VAL A 107 1.92 -9.67 -11.98
CA VAL A 107 3.32 -9.85 -11.57
C VAL A 107 3.69 -9.10 -10.30
N GLN A 108 2.81 -8.21 -9.84
CA GLN A 108 3.03 -7.46 -8.60
C GLN A 108 1.72 -7.18 -7.88
N ILE A 109 1.73 -7.35 -6.56
CA ILE A 109 0.67 -6.93 -5.65
C ILE A 109 1.32 -6.14 -4.52
N HIS A 110 0.85 -4.92 -4.26
CA HIS A 110 1.31 -4.12 -3.14
C HIS A 110 0.13 -3.66 -2.28
N TRP A 111 0.20 -3.92 -0.97
CA TRP A 111 -0.75 -3.40 0.00
C TRP A 111 -0.12 -2.24 0.77
N GLY A 112 -0.77 -1.07 0.72
CA GLY A 112 -0.30 0.12 1.44
C GLY A 112 -1.46 0.99 1.92
N GLY A 113 -1.14 2.20 2.36
CA GLY A 113 -2.13 3.22 2.72
C GLY A 113 -2.05 3.64 4.17
N GLY A 114 -2.91 3.05 5.01
CA GLY A 114 -2.83 3.19 6.46
C GLY A 114 -1.83 2.20 7.06
N THR A 115 -2.32 1.05 7.49
CA THR A 115 -1.51 -0.01 8.10
C THR A 115 -2.08 -1.36 7.69
N PRO A 116 -1.61 -1.96 6.58
CA PRO A 116 -2.09 -3.26 6.09
C PRO A 116 -2.08 -4.37 7.15
N ASN A 117 -1.05 -4.42 7.99
CA ASN A 117 -0.97 -5.39 9.09
C ASN A 117 -1.90 -5.07 10.29
N TYR A 118 -2.84 -4.13 10.14
CA TYR A 118 -4.00 -3.96 11.01
C TYR A 118 -5.05 -5.06 10.80
N LEU A 119 -5.12 -5.64 9.59
CA LEU A 119 -6.06 -6.71 9.26
C LEU A 119 -5.79 -7.95 10.11
N LYS A 120 -6.88 -8.63 10.51
CA LYS A 120 -6.82 -9.94 11.15
C LYS A 120 -6.45 -11.02 10.13
N PRO A 121 -5.91 -12.18 10.55
CA PRO A 121 -5.51 -13.26 9.64
C PRO A 121 -6.57 -13.64 8.59
N HIS A 122 -7.82 -13.89 9.02
CA HIS A 122 -8.91 -14.22 8.08
C HIS A 122 -9.25 -13.10 7.09
N GLN A 123 -9.01 -11.83 7.46
CA GLN A 123 -9.23 -10.68 6.56
C GLN A 123 -8.10 -10.56 5.53
N VAL A 124 -6.88 -10.90 5.93
CA VAL A 124 -5.73 -11.02 5.01
C VAL A 124 -5.99 -12.13 3.99
N GLU A 125 -6.36 -13.32 4.47
CA GLU A 125 -6.70 -14.46 3.61
C GLU A 125 -7.86 -14.12 2.67
N ARG A 126 -8.92 -13.48 3.17
CA ARG A 126 -10.03 -13.00 2.34
C ARG A 126 -9.56 -12.05 1.25
N ALA A 127 -8.82 -10.99 1.61
CA ALA A 127 -8.39 -9.98 0.64
C ALA A 127 -7.43 -10.54 -0.42
N LEU A 128 -6.51 -11.45 -0.04
CA LEU A 128 -5.68 -12.17 -1.02
C LEU A 128 -6.51 -13.12 -1.89
N GLY A 129 -7.49 -13.80 -1.31
CA GLY A 129 -8.43 -14.68 -2.03
C GLY A 129 -9.19 -13.91 -3.09
N LEU A 130 -9.73 -12.73 -2.76
CA LEU A 130 -10.38 -11.85 -3.73
C LEU A 130 -9.49 -11.59 -4.96
N LEU A 131 -8.20 -11.29 -4.75
CA LEU A 131 -7.28 -11.07 -5.87
C LEU A 131 -6.96 -12.36 -6.63
N ARG A 132 -6.63 -13.45 -5.94
CA ARG A 132 -6.25 -14.73 -6.57
C ARG A 132 -7.40 -15.40 -7.31
N ASP A 133 -8.64 -15.18 -6.90
CA ASP A 133 -9.82 -15.75 -7.56
C ASP A 133 -10.20 -15.01 -8.85
N ARG A 134 -9.72 -13.77 -9.02
CA ARG A 134 -10.02 -12.92 -10.18
C ARG A 134 -8.83 -12.77 -11.14
N PHE A 135 -7.61 -12.85 -10.65
CA PHE A 135 -6.37 -12.60 -11.41
C PHE A 135 -5.45 -13.83 -11.42
N ASP A 136 -4.69 -13.99 -12.49
CA ASP A 136 -3.65 -15.02 -12.59
C ASP A 136 -2.36 -14.47 -11.96
N VAL A 137 -2.23 -14.62 -10.64
CA VAL A 137 -1.05 -14.14 -9.91
C VAL A 137 0.14 -15.06 -10.20
N ALA A 138 1.15 -14.51 -10.85
CA ALA A 138 2.32 -15.27 -11.27
C ALA A 138 3.02 -15.93 -10.06
N PRO A 139 3.57 -17.16 -10.19
CA PRO A 139 4.27 -17.83 -9.09
C PRO A 139 5.47 -17.05 -8.54
N ASP A 140 6.09 -16.24 -9.38
CA ASP A 140 7.23 -15.36 -9.09
C ASP A 140 6.84 -13.90 -8.84
N ALA A 141 5.53 -13.60 -8.71
CA ALA A 141 5.05 -12.26 -8.47
C ALA A 141 5.64 -11.65 -7.19
N GLU A 142 5.95 -10.35 -7.22
CA GLU A 142 6.26 -9.62 -6.00
C GLU A 142 4.95 -9.33 -5.24
N VAL A 143 4.78 -9.94 -4.07
CA VAL A 143 3.60 -9.76 -3.22
C VAL A 143 4.06 -9.10 -1.92
N SER A 144 3.74 -7.81 -1.79
CA SER A 144 4.31 -6.95 -0.77
C SER A 144 3.28 -6.21 0.08
N LEU A 145 3.65 -5.87 1.32
CA LEU A 145 2.83 -5.05 2.20
C LEU A 145 3.65 -4.10 3.09
N GLU A 146 3.01 -3.02 3.53
CA GLU A 146 3.51 -2.14 4.59
C GLU A 146 3.16 -2.69 5.99
N ILE A 147 4.11 -2.62 6.93
CA ILE A 147 3.97 -3.10 8.31
C ILE A 147 4.28 -1.98 9.31
N ASP A 148 3.36 -1.76 10.24
CA ASP A 148 3.62 -1.04 11.48
C ASP A 148 4.11 -2.01 12.58
N PRO A 149 5.39 -1.96 12.97
CA PRO A 149 5.94 -2.84 13.99
C PRO A 149 5.35 -2.60 15.38
N ARG A 150 4.64 -1.49 15.63
CA ARG A 150 4.00 -1.24 16.94
C ARG A 150 2.91 -2.26 17.26
N ILE A 151 2.24 -2.77 16.22
CA ILE A 151 1.16 -3.77 16.29
C ILE A 151 1.55 -5.11 15.64
N GLY A 152 2.74 -5.20 15.06
CA GLY A 152 3.24 -6.41 14.43
C GLY A 152 3.77 -7.44 15.43
N SER A 153 3.82 -8.69 15.01
CA SER A 153 4.46 -9.78 15.75
C SER A 153 5.19 -10.76 14.81
N PRO A 154 6.16 -11.55 15.31
CA PRO A 154 6.75 -12.64 14.54
C PRO A 154 5.73 -13.66 14.03
N GLU A 155 4.67 -13.90 14.79
CA GLU A 155 3.57 -14.80 14.40
C GLU A 155 2.82 -14.25 13.19
N GLN A 156 2.52 -12.94 13.19
CA GLN A 156 1.90 -12.27 12.06
C GLN A 156 2.82 -12.31 10.83
N ALA A 157 4.13 -12.09 10.99
CA ALA A 157 5.10 -12.18 9.90
C ALA A 157 5.12 -13.59 9.26
N ARG A 158 5.15 -14.65 10.08
CA ARG A 158 5.08 -16.04 9.59
C ARG A 158 3.76 -16.32 8.87
N HIS A 159 2.64 -15.83 9.39
CA HIS A 159 1.35 -15.97 8.72
C HIS A 159 1.34 -15.26 7.36
N LEU A 160 1.80 -14.01 7.29
CA LEU A 160 1.91 -13.26 6.03
C LEU A 160 2.76 -13.99 4.99
N GLN A 161 3.91 -14.53 5.41
CA GLN A 161 4.73 -15.37 4.53
C GLN A 161 3.96 -16.61 4.05
N SER A 162 3.28 -17.32 4.95
CA SER A 162 2.56 -18.57 4.62
C SER A 162 1.43 -18.35 3.61
N VAL A 163 0.82 -17.17 3.59
CA VAL A 163 -0.21 -16.81 2.61
C VAL A 163 0.37 -16.20 1.32
N GLY A 164 1.70 -16.07 1.22
CA GLY A 164 2.42 -15.76 -0.02
C GLY A 164 3.00 -14.35 -0.13
N PHE A 165 3.01 -13.54 0.94
CA PHE A 165 3.80 -12.30 0.93
C PHE A 165 5.30 -12.62 0.95
N ASN A 166 6.07 -11.97 0.07
CA ASN A 166 7.51 -12.20 -0.10
C ASN A 166 8.35 -10.92 0.01
N ARG A 167 7.73 -9.75 0.20
CA ARG A 167 8.41 -8.48 0.48
C ARG A 167 7.64 -7.64 1.48
N ILE A 168 8.34 -6.89 2.34
CA ILE A 168 7.72 -5.99 3.30
C ILE A 168 8.39 -4.61 3.28
N SER A 169 7.63 -3.60 3.67
CA SER A 169 8.12 -2.27 4.04
C SER A 169 7.80 -2.01 5.51
N LEU A 170 8.81 -1.67 6.33
CA LEU A 170 8.64 -1.54 7.78
C LEU A 170 8.69 -0.07 8.23
N GLY A 171 7.64 0.39 8.91
CA GLY A 171 7.57 1.75 9.44
C GLY A 171 8.45 2.00 10.67
N VAL A 172 9.72 2.36 10.47
CA VAL A 172 10.67 2.72 11.55
C VAL A 172 10.53 4.19 11.96
N GLN A 173 10.68 5.09 10.98
CA GLN A 173 10.71 6.55 11.12
C GLN A 173 11.94 7.06 11.90
N ASP A 174 12.00 6.83 13.21
CA ASP A 174 13.11 7.26 14.07
C ASP A 174 13.15 6.40 15.35
N PHE A 175 14.34 6.23 15.95
CA PHE A 175 14.51 5.59 17.27
C PHE A 175 14.73 6.60 18.40
N GLU A 176 14.95 7.88 18.09
CA GLU A 176 15.15 8.93 19.09
C GLU A 176 13.87 9.20 19.90
N PRO A 177 13.87 9.00 21.23
CA PRO A 177 12.67 9.13 22.07
C PRO A 177 11.99 10.50 21.96
N ASP A 178 12.75 11.59 21.88
CA ASP A 178 12.19 12.94 21.79
C ASP A 178 11.47 13.17 20.46
N VAL A 179 12.04 12.66 19.36
CA VAL A 179 11.39 12.68 18.04
C VAL A 179 10.11 11.85 18.08
N GLN A 180 10.17 10.61 18.58
CA GLN A 180 9.01 9.73 18.66
C GLN A 180 7.86 10.34 19.46
N LYS A 181 8.18 11.03 20.57
CA LYS A 181 7.21 11.75 21.39
C LYS A 181 6.59 12.91 20.61
N ALA A 182 7.41 13.72 19.93
CA ALA A 182 6.94 14.85 19.12
C ALA A 182 6.00 14.42 17.99
N ILE A 183 6.28 13.26 17.37
CA ILE A 183 5.48 12.77 16.24
C ILE A 183 4.33 11.81 16.64
N GLY A 184 4.16 11.56 17.94
CA GLY A 184 3.09 10.70 18.48
C GLY A 184 3.27 9.20 18.24
N ARG A 185 4.48 8.75 17.85
CA ARG A 185 4.81 7.40 17.37
C ARG A 185 5.79 6.68 18.29
N LEU A 186 5.38 6.42 19.53
CA LEU A 186 6.18 5.62 20.47
C LEU A 186 6.37 4.18 19.99
N GLN A 187 7.62 3.76 19.83
CA GLN A 187 8.03 2.49 19.26
C GLN A 187 9.45 2.14 19.72
N SER A 188 9.61 1.18 20.63
CA SER A 188 10.95 0.74 21.06
C SER A 188 11.73 0.08 19.90
N ARG A 189 13.05 0.26 19.89
CA ARG A 189 13.96 -0.47 18.99
C ARG A 189 13.78 -1.98 19.10
N GLU A 190 13.66 -2.52 20.31
CA GLU A 190 13.45 -3.94 20.57
C GLU A 190 12.21 -4.49 19.84
N ARG A 191 11.05 -3.84 20.00
CA ARG A 191 9.82 -4.22 19.29
C ARG A 191 9.99 -4.23 17.78
N THR A 192 10.70 -3.24 17.23
CA THR A 192 10.98 -3.15 15.78
C THR A 192 11.84 -4.31 15.32
N LEU A 193 12.92 -4.60 16.05
CA LEU A 193 13.83 -5.71 15.74
C LEU A 193 13.13 -7.07 15.88
N ARG A 194 12.25 -7.24 16.86
CA ARG A 194 11.47 -8.48 17.01
C ARG A 194 10.65 -8.78 15.76
N VAL A 195 9.96 -7.79 15.18
CA VAL A 195 9.20 -7.98 13.93
C VAL A 195 10.16 -8.21 12.76
N TYR A 196 11.21 -7.40 12.63
CA TYR A 196 12.22 -7.56 11.58
C TYR A 196 12.82 -8.97 11.55
N HIS A 197 13.27 -9.50 12.70
CA HIS A 197 13.81 -10.85 12.80
C HIS A 197 12.77 -11.93 12.53
N GLY A 198 11.49 -11.69 12.82
CA GLY A 198 10.41 -12.60 12.44
C GLY A 198 10.15 -12.66 10.93
N CYS A 199 10.65 -11.70 10.16
CA CYS A 199 10.53 -11.65 8.69
C CYS A 199 11.79 -12.15 7.97
N ARG A 200 12.83 -12.56 8.70
CA ARG A 200 14.11 -13.05 8.18
C ARG A 200 14.16 -14.58 8.28
#